data_AF-A0A9D7CWA0-F1
#
_entry.id   AF-A0A9D7CWA0-F1
#
_cell.length_a   1.000
_cell.length_b   1.000
_cell.length_c   1.000
_cell.angle_alpha   90.00
_cell.angle_beta   90.00
_cell.angle_gamma   90.00
#
_symmetry.space_group_name_H-M   'P 1'
#
loop_
_entity.id
_entity.type
_entity.pdbx_description
1 polymer ?
#
loop_
_entity_poly.entity_id
_entity_poly.type
_entity_poly.pdbx_seq_one_letter_code
_entity_poly.pdbx_strand_id
1 'polypeptide(L)'
;MDWKLFLSTFGTIFLAELGDKTQLAGLSLASGASSKWTVFAGSALALVATSAIAVGAGEAVSRVIPPQWIRRIAGAAFIAMGVLFLVRKE
;
A
#
# COMPACT_ATOMS: atom_id res chain seq x y z
N MET A 1 7.49 -12.50 -19.27
CA MET A 1 6.86 -11.49 -18.40
C MET A 1 5.51 -11.15 -18.98
N ASP A 2 4.44 -11.32 -18.20
CA ASP A 2 3.10 -10.94 -18.65
C ASP A 2 2.95 -9.42 -18.52
N TRP A 3 3.21 -8.70 -19.62
CA TRP A 3 3.24 -7.24 -19.63
C TRP A 3 1.89 -6.61 -19.30
N LYS A 4 0.79 -7.33 -19.63
CA LYS A 4 -0.57 -6.90 -19.28
C LYS A 4 -0.76 -6.90 -17.78
N LEU A 5 -0.35 -7.97 -17.10
CA LEU A 5 -0.42 -8.08 -15.65
C LEU A 5 0.45 -7.01 -14.97
N PHE A 6 1.65 -6.77 -15.49
CA PHE A 6 2.55 -5.75 -14.95
C PHE A 6 1.92 -4.35 -15.04
N LEU A 7 1.46 -3.94 -16.24
CA LEU A 7 0.89 -2.62 -16.44
C LEU A 7 -0.43 -2.41 -15.69
N SER A 8 -1.29 -3.44 -15.63
CA SER A 8 -2.55 -3.34 -14.89
C SER A 8 -2.33 -3.22 -13.38
N THR A 9 -1.41 -4.02 -12.83
CA THR A 9 -1.05 -3.98 -11.42
C THR A 9 -0.37 -2.66 -11.07
N PHE A 10 0.62 -2.23 -11.88
CA PHE A 10 1.29 -0.95 -11.70
C PHE A 10 0.29 0.22 -11.74
N GLY A 11 -0.56 0.28 -12.77
CA GLY A 11 -1.54 1.35 -12.91
C GLY A 11 -2.54 1.38 -11.77
N THR A 12 -3.03 0.22 -11.33
CA THR A 12 -3.99 0.13 -10.22
C THR A 12 -3.36 0.57 -8.90
N ILE A 13 -2.17 0.08 -8.56
CA ILE A 13 -1.47 0.45 -7.31
C ILE A 13 -1.05 1.92 -7.37
N PHE A 14 -0.51 2.39 -8.49
CA PHE A 14 -0.12 3.78 -8.66
C PHE A 14 -1.30 4.72 -8.40
N LEU A 15 -2.46 4.47 -9.03
CA LEU A 15 -3.66 5.27 -8.80
C LEU A 15 -4.18 5.16 -7.36
N ALA A 16 -4.10 3.98 -6.74
CA ALA A 16 -4.54 3.77 -5.36
C ALA A 16 -3.65 4.50 -4.34
N GLU A 17 -2.37 4.65 -4.62
CA GLU A 17 -1.40 5.30 -3.74
C GLU A 17 -1.30 6.83 -3.97
N LEU A 18 -1.83 7.36 -5.06
CA LEU A 18 -1.80 8.79 -5.37
C LEU A 18 -2.58 9.61 -4.32
N GLY A 19 -1.88 10.56 -3.69
CA GLY A 19 -2.49 11.47 -2.71
C GLY A 19 -2.70 10.88 -1.33
N ASP A 20 -2.07 9.74 -1.02
CA ASP A 20 -2.15 9.17 0.32
C ASP A 20 -1.34 9.97 1.36
N LYS A 21 -1.69 9.78 2.64
CA LYS A 21 -1.04 10.38 3.81
C LYS A 21 0.47 10.12 3.82
N THR A 22 0.92 8.97 3.34
CA THR A 22 2.35 8.64 3.20
C THR A 22 3.08 9.63 2.29
N GLN A 23 2.44 10.12 1.21
CA GLN A 23 3.02 11.11 0.31
C GLN A 23 3.12 12.49 0.98
N LEU A 24 2.11 12.89 1.76
CA LEU A 24 2.16 14.13 2.55
C LEU A 24 3.27 14.07 3.62
N ALA A 25 3.44 12.93 4.28
CA ALA A 25 4.54 12.71 5.21
C ALA A 25 5.91 12.79 4.50
N GLY A 26 6.03 12.18 3.32
CA GLY A 26 7.23 12.27 2.48
C GLY A 26 7.57 13.70 2.07
N LEU A 27 6.57 14.50 1.68
CA LEU A 27 6.73 15.92 1.37
C LEU A 27 7.19 16.73 2.60
N SER A 28 6.61 16.46 3.77
CA SER A 28 7.01 17.09 5.03
C SER A 28 8.46 16.77 5.39
N LEU A 29 8.87 15.50 5.29
CA LEU A 29 10.25 15.08 5.52
C LEU A 29 11.22 15.71 4.50
N ALA A 30 10.84 15.78 3.23
CA ALA A 30 11.64 16.39 2.18
C ALA A 30 11.80 17.91 2.37
N SER A 31 10.82 18.58 2.99
CA SER A 31 10.89 20.01 3.32
C SER A 31 11.89 20.32 4.44
N GLY A 32 12.11 19.39 5.38
CA GLY A 32 13.03 19.56 6.51
C GLY A 32 14.41 18.93 6.32
N ALA A 33 14.61 18.10 5.30
CA ALA A 33 15.85 17.34 5.10
C ALA A 33 16.93 18.12 4.34
N SER A 34 18.18 17.94 4.75
CA SER A 34 19.36 18.49 4.07
C SER A 34 19.52 17.99 2.63
N SER A 35 18.98 16.81 2.30
CA SER A 35 19.04 16.22 0.96
C SER A 35 17.71 15.55 0.59
N LYS A 36 17.04 16.09 -0.43
CA LYS A 36 15.80 15.56 -1.00
C LYS A 36 15.99 14.16 -1.59
N TRP A 37 17.17 13.88 -2.14
CA TRP A 37 17.51 12.58 -2.71
C TRP A 37 17.59 11.47 -1.67
N THR A 38 18.06 11.80 -0.46
CA THR A 38 18.10 10.83 0.65
C THR A 38 16.70 10.46 1.11
N VAL A 39 15.80 11.46 1.25
CA VAL A 39 14.40 11.20 1.59
C VAL A 39 13.73 10.37 0.50
N PHE A 40 13.92 10.72 -0.77
CA PHE A 40 13.39 9.98 -1.90
C PHE A 40 13.87 8.51 -1.91
N ALA A 41 15.18 8.28 -1.79
CA ALA A 41 15.73 6.94 -1.79
C ALA A 41 15.23 6.12 -0.59
N GLY A 42 15.17 6.73 0.59
CA GLY A 42 14.63 6.10 1.79
C GLY A 42 13.16 5.70 1.64
N SER A 43 12.31 6.61 1.18
CA SER A 43 10.88 6.34 0.98
C SER A 43 10.64 5.31 -0.13
N ALA A 44 11.42 5.37 -1.22
CA ALA A 44 11.31 4.41 -2.31
C ALA A 44 11.73 3.00 -1.86
N LEU A 45 12.84 2.87 -1.14
CA LEU A 45 13.29 1.59 -0.59
C LEU A 45 12.29 1.03 0.43
N ALA A 46 11.73 1.89 1.29
CA ALA A 46 10.69 1.48 2.22
C ALA A 46 9.48 0.93 1.48
N LEU A 47 8.97 1.64 0.47
CA LEU A 47 7.82 1.20 -0.34
C LEU A 47 8.09 -0.13 -1.05
N VAL A 48 9.27 -0.29 -1.66
CA VAL A 48 9.64 -1.55 -2.33
C VAL A 48 9.72 -2.69 -1.32
N ALA A 49 10.36 -2.46 -0.17
CA ALA A 49 10.51 -3.48 0.87
C ALA A 49 9.16 -3.91 1.46
N THR A 50 8.30 -2.96 1.82
CA THR A 50 6.97 -3.28 2.35
C THR A 50 6.09 -3.97 1.32
N SER A 51 6.16 -3.56 0.05
CA SER A 51 5.42 -4.20 -1.03
C SER A 51 5.91 -5.64 -1.27
N ALA A 52 7.22 -5.86 -1.27
CA ALA A 52 7.80 -7.20 -1.42
C ALA A 52 7.36 -8.14 -0.29
N ILE A 53 7.38 -7.65 0.96
CA ILE A 53 6.88 -8.41 2.12
C ILE A 53 5.38 -8.70 1.97
N ALA A 54 4.58 -7.70 1.59
CA ALA A 54 3.13 -7.85 1.44
C ALA A 54 2.76 -8.87 0.36
N VAL A 55 3.41 -8.81 -0.81
CA VAL A 55 3.17 -9.76 -1.90
C VAL A 55 3.64 -11.16 -1.53
N GLY A 56 4.84 -11.30 -0.93
CA GLY A 56 5.36 -12.60 -0.49
C GLY A 56 4.50 -13.25 0.59
N ALA A 57 4.07 -12.48 1.60
CA ALA A 57 3.15 -12.96 2.63
C ALA A 57 1.76 -13.28 2.05
N GLY A 58 1.25 -12.45 1.13
CA GLY A 58 -0.01 -12.68 0.43
C GLY A 58 0.02 -13.98 -0.37
N GLU A 59 1.13 -14.27 -1.06
CA GLU A 59 1.34 -15.53 -1.76
C GLU A 59 1.31 -16.71 -0.77
N ALA A 60 2.07 -16.64 0.33
CA ALA A 60 2.10 -17.68 1.35
C ALA A 60 0.70 -17.97 1.93
N VAL A 61 -0.07 -16.93 2.23
CA VAL A 61 -1.45 -17.06 2.74
C VAL A 61 -2.37 -17.68 1.68
N SER A 62 -2.24 -17.28 0.41
CA SER A 62 -3.08 -17.78 -0.68
C SER A 62 -2.94 -19.28 -0.95
N ARG A 63 -1.81 -19.88 -0.54
CA ARG A 63 -1.58 -21.34 -0.62
C ARG A 63 -2.39 -22.15 0.41
N VAL A 64 -2.78 -21.52 1.52
CA VAL A 64 -3.46 -22.18 2.64
C VAL A 64 -4.93 -21.77 2.72
N ILE A 65 -5.24 -20.51 2.40
CA ILE A 65 -6.58 -19.95 2.51
C ILE A 65 -7.21 -19.77 1.13
N PRO A 66 -8.43 -20.30 0.89
CA PRO A 66 -9.11 -20.12 -0.39
C PRO A 66 -9.33 -18.62 -0.71
N PRO A 67 -9.14 -18.18 -1.97
CA PRO A 67 -9.23 -16.77 -2.37
C PRO A 67 -10.56 -16.09 -2.00
N GLN A 68 -11.66 -16.85 -1.98
CA GLN A 68 -12.98 -16.35 -1.58
C GLN A 68 -13.02 -15.84 -0.13
N TRP A 69 -12.31 -16.51 0.78
CA TRP A 69 -12.24 -16.12 2.19
C TRP A 69 -11.34 -14.90 2.37
N ILE A 70 -10.20 -14.86 1.67
CA ILE A 70 -9.31 -13.69 1.65
C ILE A 70 -10.09 -12.44 1.24
N ARG A 71 -10.86 -12.50 0.15
CA ARG A 71 -11.66 -11.36 -0.33
C ARG A 71 -12.74 -10.94 0.66
N ARG A 72 -13.45 -11.89 1.28
CA ARG A 72 -14.49 -11.61 2.28
C ARG A 72 -13.91 -10.94 3.53
N ILE A 73 -12.79 -11.47 4.05
CA ILE A 73 -12.13 -10.95 5.25
C ILE A 73 -11.58 -9.55 4.97
N ALA A 74 -10.91 -9.35 3.83
CA ALA A 74 -10.40 -8.04 3.43
C ALA A 74 -11.54 -7.01 3.31
N GLY A 75 -12.63 -7.36 2.62
CA GLY A 75 -13.80 -6.48 2.51
C GLY A 75 -14.43 -6.15 3.86
N ALA A 76 -14.58 -7.14 4.75
CA ALA A 76 -15.10 -6.91 6.11
C ALA A 76 -14.18 -6.00 6.92
N ALA A 77 -12.85 -6.15 6.80
CA ALA A 77 -11.88 -5.28 7.46
C ALA A 77 -11.97 -3.83 6.93
N PHE A 78 -12.12 -3.63 5.62
CA PHE A 78 -12.33 -2.31 5.02
C PHE A 78 -13.62 -1.65 5.51
N ILE A 79 -14.73 -2.40 5.58
CA ILE A 79 -16.00 -1.88 6.14
C ILE A 79 -15.83 -1.53 7.61
N ALA A 80 -15.21 -2.39 8.41
CA ALA A 80 -14.96 -2.14 9.82
C ALA A 80 -14.12 -0.87 10.03
N MET A 81 -13.04 -0.69 9.26
CA MET A 81 -12.24 0.53 9.26
C MET A 81 -13.07 1.76 8.86
N GLY A 82 -13.89 1.66 7.82
CA GLY A 82 -14.77 2.75 7.39
C GLY A 82 -15.77 3.16 8.46
N VAL A 83 -16.41 2.18 9.13
CA VAL A 83 -17.33 2.44 10.25
C VAL A 83 -16.57 3.05 11.42
N LEU A 84 -15.40 2.53 11.77
CA LEU A 84 -14.59 3.06 12.86
C LEU A 84 -14.17 4.51 12.60
N PHE A 85 -13.83 4.85 11.35
CA PHE A 85 -13.50 6.21 10.93
C PHE A 85 -14.72 7.15 10.97
N LEU A 86 -15.92 6.66 10.62
CA LEU A 86 -17.16 7.43 10.73
C LEU A 86 -17.58 7.70 12.19
N VAL A 87 -17.34 6.73 13.08
CA VAL A 87 -17.71 6.84 14.50
C VAL A 87 -16.66 7.65 15.29
N ARG A 88 -15.36 7.53 14.95
CA ARG A 88 -14.32 8.44 15.45
C ARG A 88 -14.46 9.80 14.77
N LYS A 89 -15.41 10.58 15.28
CA LYS A 89 -15.53 12.01 15.02
C LYS A 89 -14.34 12.72 15.68
N GLU A 90 -13.26 12.90 14.94
CA GLU A 90 -12.37 14.05 15.13
C GLU A 90 -12.85 15.18 14.21
#